data_AF-A0A8B5XJP4-F1
#
_entry.id   AF-A0A8B5XJP4-F1
#
_cell.length_a   1.000
_cell.length_b   1.000
_cell.length_c   1.000
_cell.angle_alpha   90.00
_cell.angle_beta   90.00
_cell.angle_gamma   90.00
#
_symmetry.space_group_name_H-M   'P 1'
#
loop_
_entity.id
_entity.type
_entity.pdbx_description
1 polymer ?
#
loop_
_entity_poly.entity_id
_entity_poly.type
_entity_poly.pdbx_seq_one_letter_code
_entity_poly.pdbx_strand_id
1 'polypeptide(L)'
;MAVANSLAAVKNGAGRVEGTINGIRERAENAALEEIAVALNIRQDYYQVEISIVLNETINTSEMVSRFSGIPVPKNKAVVGGNTFSHESGIHQDGVLKNPLTYEIITPELVGVKIPLGKLSGRHAFVEKLRELALDFTEEDIKPLFAKFKALADKK
;
A
#
# COMPACT_ATOMS: atom_id res chain seq x y z
N MET A 1 -8.23 -7.09 -18.80
CA MET A 1 -9.69 -6.99 -18.51
C MET A 1 -10.18 -7.93 -17.40
N ALA A 2 -9.38 -8.87 -16.89
CA ALA A 2 -9.85 -9.87 -15.93
C ALA A 2 -10.50 -9.25 -14.67
N VAL A 3 -9.83 -8.28 -14.03
CA VAL A 3 -10.36 -7.57 -12.85
C VAL A 3 -11.68 -6.86 -13.13
N ALA A 4 -11.77 -6.11 -14.25
CA ALA A 4 -12.99 -5.40 -14.63
C ALA A 4 -14.18 -6.36 -14.85
N ASN A 5 -13.95 -7.49 -15.51
CA ASN A 5 -14.98 -8.51 -15.72
C ASN A 5 -15.41 -9.17 -14.42
N SER A 6 -14.47 -9.44 -13.51
CA SER A 6 -14.78 -9.98 -12.18
C SER A 6 -15.64 -9.02 -11.36
N LEU A 7 -15.28 -7.72 -11.34
CA LEU A 7 -16.08 -6.70 -10.65
C LEU A 7 -17.47 -6.53 -11.28
N ALA A 8 -17.57 -6.60 -12.60
CA ALA A 8 -18.85 -6.60 -13.30
C ALA A 8 -19.70 -7.83 -12.93
N ALA A 9 -19.10 -9.01 -12.79
CA ALA A 9 -19.80 -10.21 -12.35
C ALA A 9 -20.31 -10.07 -10.91
N VAL A 10 -19.48 -9.56 -9.99
CA VAL A 10 -19.87 -9.30 -8.59
C VAL A 10 -21.07 -8.34 -8.54
N LYS A 11 -21.03 -7.25 -9.31
CA LYS A 11 -22.15 -6.31 -9.43
C LYS A 11 -23.45 -6.97 -9.90
N ASN A 12 -23.37 -8.04 -10.69
CA ASN A 12 -24.52 -8.79 -11.20
C ASN A 12 -24.85 -10.04 -10.34
N GLY A 13 -24.36 -10.09 -9.10
CA GLY A 13 -24.76 -11.12 -8.13
C GLY A 13 -23.80 -12.31 -8.00
N ALA A 14 -22.63 -12.28 -8.64
CA ALA A 14 -21.63 -13.33 -8.42
C ALA A 14 -21.07 -13.26 -7.00
N GLY A 15 -21.28 -14.32 -6.20
CA GLY A 15 -20.78 -14.43 -4.82
C GLY A 15 -19.35 -14.99 -4.69
N ARG A 16 -18.69 -15.31 -5.81
CA ARG A 16 -17.33 -15.88 -5.82
C ARG A 16 -16.55 -15.36 -7.02
N VAL A 17 -15.29 -14.99 -6.77
CA VAL A 17 -14.32 -14.63 -7.80
C VAL A 17 -13.09 -15.52 -7.63
N GLU A 18 -12.61 -16.07 -8.74
CA GLU A 18 -11.37 -16.83 -8.77
C GLU A 18 -10.27 -16.02 -9.47
N GLY A 19 -9.05 -16.16 -8.97
CA GLY A 19 -7.91 -15.39 -9.43
C GLY A 19 -6.65 -15.85 -8.72
N THR A 20 -5.59 -15.06 -8.87
CA THR A 20 -4.28 -15.34 -8.29
C THR A 20 -3.69 -14.08 -7.71
N ILE A 21 -2.89 -14.22 -6.66
CA ILE A 21 -2.03 -13.14 -6.19
C ILE A 21 -1.07 -12.75 -7.31
N ASN A 22 -0.88 -11.45 -7.48
CA ASN A 22 -0.06 -10.84 -8.52
C ASN A 22 -0.56 -11.07 -9.95
N GLY A 23 -1.73 -11.69 -10.15
CA GLY A 23 -2.22 -12.07 -11.48
C GLY A 23 -1.41 -13.17 -12.17
N ILE A 24 -0.54 -13.89 -11.45
CA ILE A 24 0.40 -14.87 -12.02
C ILE A 24 -0.33 -16.00 -12.76
N ARG A 25 0.13 -16.29 -13.99
CA ARG A 25 -0.27 -17.45 -14.77
C ARG A 25 0.80 -17.80 -15.82
N GLU A 26 0.72 -18.99 -16.40
CA GLU A 26 1.61 -19.44 -17.49
C GLU A 26 1.44 -18.68 -18.81
N ARG A 27 0.30 -18.00 -19.05
CA ARG A 27 -0.01 -17.33 -20.33
C ARG A 27 -0.44 -15.87 -20.09
N ALA A 28 -1.71 -15.54 -20.34
CA ALA A 28 -2.27 -14.24 -19.98
C ALA A 28 -2.60 -14.19 -18.49
N GLU A 29 -2.39 -13.02 -17.87
CA GLU A 29 -2.63 -12.80 -16.44
C GLU A 29 -4.06 -13.17 -16.02
N ASN A 30 -4.16 -13.84 -14.88
CA ASN A 30 -5.44 -14.07 -14.21
C ASN A 30 -5.95 -12.79 -13.56
N ALA A 31 -7.19 -12.80 -13.08
CA ALA A 31 -7.67 -11.71 -12.24
C ALA A 31 -6.78 -11.61 -10.98
N ALA A 32 -6.17 -10.44 -10.78
CA ALA A 32 -5.38 -10.11 -9.61
C ALA A 32 -6.31 -9.96 -8.41
N LEU A 33 -6.21 -10.88 -7.45
CA LEU A 33 -7.10 -10.89 -6.28
C LEU A 33 -6.90 -9.66 -5.39
N GLU A 34 -5.67 -9.19 -5.28
CA GLU A 34 -5.33 -7.96 -4.54
C GLU A 34 -6.02 -6.72 -5.14
N GLU A 35 -6.09 -6.63 -6.46
CA GLU A 35 -6.74 -5.51 -7.15
C GLU A 35 -8.26 -5.55 -6.97
N ILE A 36 -8.86 -6.74 -7.05
CA ILE A 36 -10.30 -6.94 -6.80
C ILE A 36 -10.65 -6.62 -5.35
N ALA A 37 -9.88 -7.13 -4.39
CA ALA A 37 -10.12 -6.94 -2.97
C ALA A 37 -10.08 -5.45 -2.58
N VAL A 38 -9.05 -4.73 -3.04
CA VAL A 38 -8.95 -3.28 -2.81
C VAL A 38 -10.08 -2.54 -3.51
N ALA A 39 -10.41 -2.88 -4.76
CA ALA A 39 -11.50 -2.22 -5.48
C ALA A 39 -12.87 -2.40 -4.79
N LEU A 40 -13.17 -3.60 -4.29
CA LEU A 40 -14.41 -3.88 -3.56
C LEU A 40 -14.46 -3.13 -2.21
N ASN A 41 -13.33 -2.98 -1.55
CA ASN A 41 -13.24 -2.24 -0.29
C ASN A 41 -13.41 -0.73 -0.48
N ILE A 42 -12.65 -0.12 -1.39
CA ILE A 42 -12.71 1.34 -1.61
C ILE A 42 -14.02 1.78 -2.27
N ARG A 43 -14.71 0.87 -2.97
CA ARG A 43 -16.03 1.10 -3.60
C ARG A 43 -17.16 0.30 -2.94
N GLN A 44 -17.09 0.13 -1.63
CA GLN A 44 -18.16 -0.51 -0.87
C GLN A 44 -19.50 0.22 -1.04
N ASP A 45 -19.48 1.55 -1.22
CA ASP A 45 -20.64 2.39 -1.56
C ASP A 45 -21.38 1.92 -2.83
N TYR A 46 -20.62 1.37 -3.79
CA TYR A 46 -21.11 1.01 -5.11
C TYR A 46 -21.43 -0.47 -5.24
N TYR A 47 -20.52 -1.33 -4.77
CA TYR A 47 -20.69 -2.78 -4.88
C TYR A 47 -21.55 -3.35 -3.75
N GLN A 48 -21.62 -2.68 -2.60
CA GLN A 48 -22.44 -3.09 -1.44
C GLN A 48 -22.20 -4.55 -1.01
N VAL A 49 -20.95 -5.01 -1.13
CA VAL A 49 -20.52 -6.34 -0.71
C VAL A 49 -19.53 -6.24 0.44
N GLU A 50 -19.53 -7.24 1.30
CA GLU A 50 -18.52 -7.41 2.33
C GLU A 50 -17.47 -8.43 1.87
N ILE A 51 -16.21 -8.17 2.21
CA ILE A 51 -15.10 -9.09 1.98
C ILE A 51 -14.42 -9.38 3.32
N SER A 52 -13.95 -10.61 3.49
CA SER A 52 -13.22 -11.05 4.69
C SER A 52 -11.69 -10.98 4.52
N ILE A 53 -11.22 -10.27 3.48
CA ILE A 53 -9.79 -10.19 3.15
C ILE A 53 -9.11 -9.15 4.05
N VAL A 54 -8.01 -9.58 4.68
CA VAL A 54 -7.15 -8.74 5.52
C VAL A 54 -6.24 -7.89 4.61
N LEU A 55 -6.70 -6.70 4.25
CA LEU A 55 -6.01 -5.87 3.25
C LEU A 55 -4.62 -5.40 3.69
N ASN A 56 -4.36 -5.21 4.98
CA ASN A 56 -3.04 -4.77 5.45
C ASN A 56 -1.93 -5.81 5.26
N GLU A 57 -2.25 -7.04 4.84
CA GLU A 57 -1.28 -8.08 4.48
C GLU A 57 -1.07 -8.21 2.96
N THR A 58 -1.68 -7.32 2.17
CA THR A 58 -1.68 -7.40 0.70
C THR A 58 -0.27 -7.38 0.12
N ILE A 59 0.55 -6.40 0.53
CA ILE A 59 1.93 -6.28 0.04
C ILE A 59 2.79 -7.44 0.52
N ASN A 60 2.73 -7.80 1.80
CA ASN A 60 3.48 -8.94 2.35
C ASN A 60 3.17 -10.24 1.59
N THR A 61 1.88 -10.46 1.27
CA THR A 61 1.43 -11.63 0.51
C THR A 61 1.93 -11.60 -0.93
N SER A 62 1.86 -10.44 -1.59
CA SER A 62 2.39 -10.23 -2.94
C SER A 62 3.90 -10.50 -3.01
N GLU A 63 4.67 -9.98 -2.06
CA GLU A 63 6.12 -10.20 -1.96
C GLU A 63 6.46 -11.66 -1.68
N MET A 64 5.70 -12.32 -0.79
CA MET A 64 5.86 -13.74 -0.50
C MET A 64 5.69 -14.60 -1.76
N VAL A 65 4.62 -14.34 -2.52
CA VAL A 65 4.32 -15.06 -3.76
C VAL A 65 5.38 -14.78 -4.83
N SER A 66 5.80 -13.52 -4.99
CA SER A 66 6.91 -13.14 -5.88
C SER A 66 8.18 -13.90 -5.55
N ARG A 67 8.56 -13.96 -4.27
CA ARG A 67 9.75 -14.67 -3.80
C ARG A 67 9.70 -16.17 -4.07
N PHE A 68 8.57 -16.82 -3.82
CA PHE A 68 8.45 -18.27 -4.01
C PHE A 68 8.25 -18.69 -5.47
N SER A 69 7.59 -17.85 -6.29
CA SER A 69 7.42 -18.12 -7.71
C SER A 69 8.65 -17.74 -8.55
N GLY A 70 9.51 -16.85 -8.05
CA GLY A 70 10.62 -16.27 -8.79
C GLY A 70 10.20 -15.22 -9.83
N ILE A 71 8.92 -14.84 -9.85
CA ILE A 71 8.38 -13.85 -10.79
C ILE A 71 8.33 -12.48 -10.10
N PRO A 72 9.12 -11.49 -10.54
CA PRO A 72 9.15 -10.18 -9.91
C PRO A 72 7.85 -9.40 -10.15
N VAL A 73 7.46 -8.59 -9.16
CA VAL A 73 6.31 -7.66 -9.26
C VAL A 73 6.72 -6.43 -10.09
N PRO A 74 6.01 -6.10 -11.18
CA PRO A 74 6.26 -4.88 -11.92
C PRO A 74 6.10 -3.63 -11.05
N LYS A 75 7.00 -2.65 -11.20
CA LYS A 75 6.95 -1.40 -10.40
C LYS A 75 5.64 -0.63 -10.55
N ASN A 76 5.04 -0.69 -11.72
CA ASN A 76 3.79 -0.01 -12.07
C ASN A 76 2.54 -0.87 -11.88
N LYS A 77 2.66 -2.06 -11.26
CA LYS A 77 1.49 -2.88 -10.97
C LYS A 77 0.56 -2.16 -9.98
N ALA A 78 -0.74 -2.26 -10.21
CA ALA A 78 -1.72 -1.66 -9.31
C ALA A 78 -1.63 -2.30 -7.91
N VAL A 79 -1.91 -1.52 -6.87
CA VAL A 79 -1.93 -1.92 -5.44
C VAL A 79 -0.57 -2.25 -4.84
N VAL A 80 0.23 -3.12 -5.49
CA VAL A 80 1.44 -3.73 -4.91
C VAL A 80 2.73 -3.35 -5.63
N GLY A 81 2.66 -2.51 -6.66
CA GLY A 81 3.84 -2.04 -7.39
C GLY A 81 4.68 -1.07 -6.57
N GLY A 82 6.00 -1.11 -6.76
CA GLY A 82 6.92 -0.21 -6.06
C GLY A 82 6.66 1.29 -6.28
N ASN A 83 5.96 1.66 -7.36
CA ASN A 83 5.61 3.04 -7.67
C ASN A 83 4.17 3.41 -7.27
N THR A 84 3.36 2.48 -6.73
CA THR A 84 1.91 2.69 -6.52
C THR A 84 1.58 3.92 -5.68
N PHE A 85 2.44 4.27 -4.72
CA PHE A 85 2.25 5.41 -3.81
C PHE A 85 3.31 6.51 -4.00
N SER A 86 3.96 6.53 -5.17
CA SER A 86 4.99 7.53 -5.48
C SER A 86 4.39 8.73 -6.23
N HIS A 87 4.71 9.95 -5.77
CA HIS A 87 4.30 11.20 -6.41
C HIS A 87 5.50 11.96 -6.97
N GLU A 88 5.70 11.91 -8.30
CA GLU A 88 6.88 12.50 -8.94
C GLU A 88 6.67 13.96 -9.39
N SER A 89 5.46 14.33 -9.76
CA SER A 89 5.15 15.68 -10.26
C SER A 89 4.98 16.69 -9.12
N GLY A 90 5.57 17.88 -9.26
CA GLY A 90 5.45 18.95 -8.26
C GLY A 90 4.01 19.39 -7.98
N ILE A 91 3.14 19.35 -8.99
CA ILE A 91 1.70 19.64 -8.80
C ILE A 91 0.97 18.52 -8.04
N HIS A 92 1.40 17.26 -8.21
CA HIS A 92 0.81 16.13 -7.49
C HIS A 92 1.24 16.17 -6.02
N GLN A 93 2.52 16.49 -5.76
CA GLN A 93 3.01 16.66 -4.39
C GLN A 93 2.29 17.79 -3.65
N ASP A 94 2.12 18.96 -4.28
CA ASP A 94 1.35 20.06 -3.70
C ASP A 94 -0.11 19.68 -3.43
N GLY A 95 -0.75 18.96 -4.36
CA GLY A 95 -2.12 18.46 -4.20
C GLY A 95 -2.25 17.49 -3.02
N VAL A 96 -1.33 16.52 -2.89
CA VAL A 96 -1.32 15.54 -1.80
C VAL A 96 -1.07 16.22 -0.45
N LEU A 97 -0.17 17.22 -0.39
CA LEU A 97 0.10 17.98 0.83
C LEU A 97 -1.12 18.77 1.32
N LYS A 98 -1.94 19.28 0.39
CA LYS A 98 -3.17 20.02 0.72
C LYS A 98 -4.32 19.08 1.10
N ASN A 99 -4.50 18.01 0.34
CA ASN A 99 -5.50 16.99 0.58
C ASN A 99 -5.07 15.68 -0.10
N PRO A 100 -4.63 14.66 0.65
CA PRO A 100 -4.19 13.37 0.11
C PRO A 100 -5.22 12.71 -0.83
N LEU A 101 -6.52 12.84 -0.51
CA LEU A 101 -7.62 12.26 -1.30
C LEU A 101 -7.70 12.81 -2.73
N THR A 102 -6.99 13.91 -3.04
CA THR A 102 -6.92 14.46 -4.40
C THR A 102 -6.28 13.49 -5.38
N TYR A 103 -5.29 12.71 -4.93
CA TYR A 103 -4.53 11.78 -5.78
C TYR A 103 -4.41 10.37 -5.20
N GLU A 104 -4.78 10.16 -3.93
CA GLU A 104 -4.69 8.88 -3.24
C GLU A 104 -6.08 8.31 -2.95
N ILE A 105 -6.59 7.51 -3.89
CA ILE A 105 -7.83 6.73 -3.69
C ILE A 105 -7.60 5.49 -2.80
N ILE A 106 -6.36 5.03 -2.71
CA ILE A 106 -5.91 3.93 -1.85
C ILE A 106 -4.86 4.53 -0.93
N THR A 107 -5.04 4.42 0.39
CA THR A 107 -3.97 4.82 1.32
C THR A 107 -2.89 3.73 1.38
N PRO A 108 -1.61 4.09 1.52
CA PRO A 108 -0.53 3.11 1.64
C PRO A 108 -0.78 2.10 2.78
N GLU A 109 -1.28 2.57 3.92
CA GLU A 109 -1.54 1.76 5.11
C GLU A 109 -2.61 0.69 4.87
N LEU A 110 -3.62 0.99 4.04
CA LEU A 110 -4.71 0.06 3.73
C LEU A 110 -4.17 -1.28 3.21
N VAL A 111 -3.08 -1.24 2.44
CA VAL A 111 -2.51 -2.41 1.76
C VAL A 111 -1.25 -2.94 2.43
N GLY A 112 -0.89 -2.37 3.59
CA GLY A 112 0.25 -2.79 4.38
C GLY A 112 1.56 -2.02 4.14
N VAL A 113 1.54 -0.92 3.36
CA VAL A 113 2.72 -0.05 3.27
C VAL A 113 2.89 0.66 4.61
N LYS A 114 4.07 0.51 5.20
CA LYS A 114 4.50 1.37 6.29
C LYS A 114 5.19 2.59 5.70
N ILE A 115 4.67 3.79 5.95
CA ILE A 115 5.32 5.02 5.51
C ILE A 115 6.71 5.09 6.15
N PRO A 116 7.80 5.11 5.34
CA PRO A 116 9.13 5.22 5.89
C PRO A 116 9.32 6.60 6.51
N LEU A 117 10.01 6.66 7.66
CA LEU A 117 10.46 7.93 8.21
C LEU A 117 11.53 8.54 7.31
N GLY A 118 11.29 9.78 6.86
CA GLY A 118 12.20 10.55 6.01
C GLY A 118 12.56 11.91 6.61
N LYS A 119 13.37 12.70 5.90
CA LYS A 119 13.81 14.03 6.35
C LYS A 119 12.65 14.93 6.73
N LEU A 120 11.49 14.83 6.09
CA LEU A 120 10.33 15.68 6.38
C LEU A 120 9.48 15.18 7.56
N SER A 121 9.74 13.96 8.07
CA SER A 121 9.00 13.41 9.20
C SER A 121 9.19 14.28 10.45
N GLY A 122 8.07 14.48 11.17
CA GLY A 122 8.03 15.22 12.42
C GLY A 122 8.44 14.38 13.63
N ARG A 123 8.66 15.05 14.77
CA ARG A 123 9.08 14.40 16.03
C ARG A 123 8.07 13.35 16.51
N HIS A 124 6.77 13.58 16.31
CA HIS A 124 5.73 12.64 16.73
C HIS A 124 5.85 11.30 15.99
N ALA A 125 5.89 11.30 14.65
CA ALA A 125 6.07 10.10 13.84
C ALA A 125 7.37 9.35 14.17
N PHE A 126 8.44 10.09 14.50
CA PHE A 126 9.70 9.51 14.96
C PHE A 126 9.56 8.75 16.29
N VAL A 127 8.90 9.34 17.29
CA VAL A 127 8.69 8.71 18.60
C VAL A 127 7.79 7.49 18.51
N GLU A 128 6.69 7.57 17.74
CA GLU A 128 5.83 6.40 17.49
C GLU A 128 6.63 5.25 16.87
N LYS A 129 7.54 5.55 15.95
CA LYS A 129 8.37 4.50 15.35
C LYS A 129 9.34 3.85 16.33
N LEU A 130 9.92 4.61 17.26
CA LEU A 130 10.76 4.04 18.32
C LEU A 130 9.95 3.09 19.22
N ARG A 131 8.70 3.44 19.53
CA ARG A 131 7.78 2.59 20.30
C ARG A 131 7.39 1.32 19.53
N GLU A 132 7.06 1.42 18.25
CA GLU A 132 6.77 0.27 17.39
C GLU A 132 7.95 -0.73 17.33
N LEU A 133 9.18 -0.22 17.37
CA LEU A 133 10.39 -1.03 17.37
C LEU A 133 10.75 -1.60 18.76
N ALA A 134 9.92 -1.32 19.78
CA ALA A 134 10.16 -1.71 21.17
C ALA A 134 11.55 -1.27 21.68
N LEU A 135 11.99 -0.06 21.30
CA LEU A 135 13.23 0.52 21.79
C LEU A 135 12.97 1.31 23.07
N ASP A 136 13.85 1.13 24.06
CA ASP A 136 13.83 1.92 25.28
C ASP A 136 14.42 3.32 25.03
N PHE A 137 13.71 4.36 25.45
CA PHE A 137 14.17 5.76 25.39
C PHE A 137 13.48 6.60 26.46
N THR A 138 14.13 7.68 26.87
CA THR A 138 13.56 8.71 27.75
C THR A 138 13.15 9.96 26.96
N GLU A 139 12.35 10.84 27.55
CA GLU A 139 12.01 12.16 26.98
C GLU A 139 13.25 12.97 26.57
N GLU A 140 14.31 12.87 27.37
CA GLU A 140 15.59 13.57 27.20
C GLU A 140 16.36 13.06 25.98
N ASP A 141 16.23 11.78 25.64
CA ASP A 141 16.86 11.15 24.48
C ASP A 141 16.22 11.59 23.16
N ILE A 142 14.95 12.00 23.16
CA ILE A 142 14.20 12.25 21.93
C ILE A 142 14.83 13.38 21.11
N LYS A 143 15.23 14.48 21.76
CA LYS A 143 15.81 15.64 21.07
C LYS A 143 17.13 15.31 20.35
N PRO A 144 18.15 14.72 21.00
CA PRO A 144 19.39 14.35 20.32
C PRO A 144 19.20 13.22 19.30
N LEU A 145 18.35 12.23 19.57
CA LEU A 145 18.07 11.16 18.61
C LEU A 145 17.35 11.66 17.36
N PHE A 146 16.38 12.56 17.52
CA PHE A 146 15.66 13.16 16.38
C PHE A 146 16.59 14.00 15.50
N ALA A 147 17.54 14.75 16.10
CA ALA A 147 18.54 15.50 15.34
C ALA A 147 19.45 14.56 14.51
N LYS A 148 19.92 13.45 15.10
CA LYS A 148 20.69 12.42 14.40
C LYS A 148 19.89 11.76 13.27
N PHE A 149 18.62 11.45 13.52
CA PHE A 149 17.70 10.92 12.51
C PHE A 149 17.57 11.88 11.32
N LYS A 150 17.31 13.18 11.56
CA LYS A 150 17.18 14.18 10.47
C LYS A 150 18.47 14.31 9.66
N ALA A 151 19.63 14.26 10.31
CA ALA A 151 20.92 14.31 9.63
C ALA A 151 21.22 13.05 8.81
N LEU A 152 20.78 11.87 9.27
CA LEU A 152 20.92 10.62 8.53
C LEU A 152 19.95 10.56 7.34
N ALA A 153 18.71 10.98 7.55
CA ALA A 153 17.67 10.99 6.53
C ALA A 153 17.91 12.03 5.42
N ASP A 154 18.79 13.01 5.63
CA ASP A 154 19.21 13.99 4.63
C ASP A 154 20.32 13.47 3.69
N LYS A 155 20.95 12.33 4.01
CA LYS A 155 22.04 11.74 3.23
C LYS A 155 21.59 10.63 2.26
N LYS A 156 20.30 10.33 2.22
CA LYS A 156 19.66 9.33 1.36
C LYS A 156 18.83 10.03 0.30
#